data_AF-B4DIJ0-F1
#
_entry.id   AF-B4DIJ0-F1
#
_cell.length_a   1.000
_cell.length_b   1.000
_cell.length_c   1.000
_cell.angle_alpha   90.00
_cell.angle_beta   90.00
_cell.angle_gamma   90.00
#
_symmetry.space_group_name_H-M   'P 1'
#
loop_
_entity.id
_entity.type
_entity.pdbx_description
1 polymer ?
#
loop_
_entity_poly.entity_id
_entity_poly.type
_entity_poly.pdbx_seq_one_letter_code
_entity_poly.pdbx_strand_id
1 'polypeptide(L)'
;MAIPSRVLRKWDFSKYYVSNFSKDLLIKIWNDPLFNVQDINSALYRKVKLLNQVRLLRVQLCHMKNMFKTCRLAKELLDSFDTVPGHLTEDLHLYSLNDLTATRKGELGPRLAELTRAGATHVERCMLCQAKGFICEFCQNEDDIIFPFELHKCRTCEECKACYHKACFKSGSCPRCERLQARREALARQSLESYLSDYEEEPAEALALEAAVLEAT
;
A
#
# COMPACT_ATOMS: atom_id res chain seq x y z
N MET A 1 34.43 6.28 2.73
CA MET A 1 33.01 6.09 3.11
C MET A 1 32.30 5.32 2.01
N ALA A 2 31.26 4.53 2.31
CA ALA A 2 30.40 3.99 1.24
C ALA A 2 29.59 5.13 0.61
N ILE A 3 29.34 5.06 -0.70
CA ILE A 3 28.66 6.14 -1.44
C ILE A 3 27.23 5.70 -1.75
N PRO A 4 26.19 6.43 -1.31
CA PRO A 4 24.79 6.01 -1.48
C PRO A 4 24.42 5.67 -2.92
N SER A 5 24.81 6.49 -3.89
CA SER A 5 24.53 6.24 -5.31
C SER A 5 25.18 4.96 -5.83
N ARG A 6 26.37 4.58 -5.34
CA ARG A 6 27.04 3.33 -5.74
C ARG A 6 26.36 2.11 -5.13
N VAL A 7 25.92 2.22 -3.87
CA VAL A 7 25.11 1.20 -3.20
C VAL A 7 23.82 0.96 -4.00
N LEU A 8 23.09 2.01 -4.35
CA LEU A 8 21.77 1.90 -5.00
C LEU A 8 21.85 1.53 -6.49
N ARG A 9 22.95 1.85 -7.19
CA ARG A 9 23.10 1.50 -8.61
C ARG A 9 23.74 0.13 -8.82
N LYS A 10 24.71 -0.25 -7.99
CA LYS A 10 25.57 -1.42 -8.22
C LYS A 10 25.66 -2.38 -7.02
N TRP A 11 24.99 -2.09 -5.91
CA TRP A 11 25.14 -2.84 -4.65
C TRP A 11 26.59 -2.83 -4.13
N ASP A 12 27.30 -1.73 -4.36
CA ASP A 12 28.71 -1.56 -4.02
C ASP A 12 28.87 -0.78 -2.70
N PHE A 13 29.43 -1.46 -1.69
CA PHE A 13 29.66 -0.92 -0.34
C PHE A 13 31.15 -0.65 -0.08
N SER A 14 31.98 -0.65 -1.12
CA SER A 14 33.40 -0.31 -1.02
C SER A 14 33.57 1.11 -0.49
N LYS A 15 34.65 1.34 0.25
CA LYS A 15 34.96 2.67 0.79
C LYS A 15 35.69 3.49 -0.28
N TYR A 16 35.18 4.69 -0.54
CA TYR A 16 35.80 5.68 -1.42
C TYR A 16 36.28 6.90 -0.63
N TYR A 17 37.26 7.62 -1.18
CA TYR A 17 37.67 8.91 -0.68
C TYR A 17 36.52 9.92 -0.84
N VAL A 18 36.28 10.68 0.22
CA VAL A 18 35.25 11.72 0.31
C VAL A 18 35.83 12.90 1.09
N SER A 19 35.30 14.09 0.87
CA SER A 19 35.64 15.24 1.72
C SER A 19 35.20 15.02 3.16
N ASN A 20 35.80 15.76 4.10
CA ASN A 20 35.41 15.70 5.52
C ASN A 20 33.93 16.05 5.69
N PHE A 21 33.46 17.11 5.03
CA PHE A 21 32.04 17.49 5.04
C PHE A 21 31.12 16.34 4.62
N SER A 22 31.41 15.68 3.49
CA SER A 22 30.58 14.57 3.02
C SER A 22 30.64 13.37 3.95
N LYS A 23 31.79 13.09 4.56
CA LYS A 23 31.91 12.03 5.57
C LYS A 23 31.00 12.31 6.76
N ASP A 24 31.07 13.52 7.32
CA ASP A 24 30.30 13.90 8.50
C ASP A 24 28.80 13.90 8.20
N LEU A 25 28.40 14.39 7.02
CA LEU A 25 27.02 14.32 6.55
C LEU A 25 26.53 12.86 6.45
N LEU A 26 27.30 11.98 5.81
CA LEU A 26 26.92 10.57 5.63
C LEU A 26 26.83 9.80 6.95
N ILE A 27 27.64 10.17 7.96
CA ILE A 27 27.53 9.64 9.32
C ILE A 27 26.24 10.14 9.97
N LYS A 28 25.92 11.44 9.82
CA LYS A 28 24.73 12.05 10.41
C LYS A 28 23.43 11.41 9.91
N ILE A 29 23.32 11.18 8.59
CA ILE A 29 22.11 10.61 7.97
C ILE A 29 22.08 9.08 7.96
N TRP A 30 22.94 8.41 8.73
CA TRP A 30 23.15 6.96 8.61
C TRP A 30 21.88 6.14 8.82
N ASN A 31 21.03 6.58 9.76
CA ASN A 31 19.76 5.92 10.12
C ASN A 31 18.53 6.58 9.48
N ASP A 32 18.71 7.67 8.73
CA ASP A 32 17.61 8.43 8.16
C ASP A 32 17.05 7.69 6.93
N PRO A 33 15.73 7.44 6.86
CA PRO A 33 15.11 6.71 5.75
C PRO A 33 14.95 7.61 4.52
N LEU A 34 16.05 7.89 3.83
CA LEU A 34 16.09 8.88 2.73
C LEU A 34 16.08 8.26 1.33
N PHE A 35 16.37 6.96 1.21
CA PHE A 35 16.64 6.34 -0.09
C PHE A 35 15.47 5.46 -0.55
N ASN A 36 14.66 5.99 -1.46
CA ASN A 36 13.62 5.21 -2.12
C ASN A 36 14.23 4.32 -3.22
N VAL A 37 14.32 3.01 -2.99
CA VAL A 37 14.94 2.07 -3.95
C VAL A 37 14.12 1.95 -5.23
N GLN A 38 12.78 1.99 -5.14
CA GLN A 38 11.91 1.86 -6.31
C GLN A 38 12.09 3.04 -7.26
N ASP A 39 12.08 4.26 -6.74
CA ASP A 39 12.19 5.48 -7.53
C ASP A 39 13.60 5.68 -8.10
N ILE A 40 14.63 5.31 -7.33
CA ILE A 40 16.02 5.49 -7.75
C ILE A 40 16.44 4.40 -8.75
N ASN A 41 16.21 3.12 -8.41
CA ASN A 41 16.65 1.98 -9.22
C ASN A 41 15.86 0.69 -8.89
N SER A 42 14.63 0.58 -9.40
CA SER A 42 13.77 -0.59 -9.21
C SER A 42 14.41 -1.93 -9.65
N ALA A 43 15.33 -1.91 -10.62
CA ALA A 43 16.03 -3.10 -11.10
C ALA A 43 16.93 -3.73 -10.02
N LEU A 44 17.33 -2.98 -8.99
CA LEU A 44 18.17 -3.47 -7.90
C LEU A 44 17.49 -4.62 -7.14
N TYR A 45 16.17 -4.57 -6.95
CA TYR A 45 15.41 -5.65 -6.32
C TYR A 45 15.55 -6.97 -7.08
N ARG A 46 15.66 -6.94 -8.41
CA ARG A 46 15.86 -8.17 -9.20
C ARG A 46 17.29 -8.69 -9.11
N LYS A 47 18.27 -7.80 -8.93
CA LYS A 47 19.70 -8.15 -8.91
C LYS A 47 20.19 -8.66 -7.55
N VAL A 48 19.58 -8.19 -6.46
CA VAL A 48 20.04 -8.49 -5.10
C VAL A 48 18.99 -9.30 -4.34
N LYS A 49 19.24 -10.62 -4.21
CA LYS A 49 18.30 -11.56 -3.57
C LYS A 49 17.94 -11.17 -2.13
N LEU A 50 18.95 -10.82 -1.31
CA LEU A 50 18.77 -10.40 0.08
C LEU A 50 17.87 -9.15 0.21
N LEU A 51 18.06 -8.18 -0.69
CA LEU A 51 17.23 -6.98 -0.71
C LEU A 51 15.80 -7.29 -1.14
N ASN A 52 15.62 -8.17 -2.13
CA ASN A 52 14.28 -8.60 -2.53
C ASN A 52 13.56 -9.36 -1.42
N GLN A 53 14.28 -10.20 -0.67
CA GLN A 53 13.73 -10.90 0.48
C GLN A 53 13.25 -9.91 1.54
N VAL A 54 14.07 -8.91 1.90
CA VAL A 54 13.67 -7.83 2.82
C VAL A 54 12.47 -7.06 2.28
N ARG A 55 12.43 -6.73 0.98
CA ARG A 55 11.26 -6.07 0.36
C ARG A 55 9.98 -6.88 0.57
N LEU A 56 10.01 -8.19 0.27
CA LEU A 56 8.83 -9.05 0.41
C LEU A 56 8.39 -9.13 1.88
N LEU A 57 9.32 -9.28 2.81
CA LEU A 57 9.03 -9.26 4.25
C LEU A 57 8.39 -7.93 4.68
N ARG A 58 8.89 -6.79 4.20
CA ARG A 58 8.31 -5.48 4.50
C ARG A 58 6.89 -5.33 3.96
N VAL A 59 6.61 -5.82 2.74
CA VAL A 59 5.24 -5.84 2.20
C VAL A 59 4.29 -6.59 3.14
N GLN A 60 4.72 -7.75 3.65
CA GLN A 60 3.93 -8.52 4.61
C GLN A 60 3.72 -7.75 5.92
N LEU A 61 4.79 -7.17 6.47
CA LEU A 61 4.74 -6.40 7.71
C LEU A 61 3.83 -5.18 7.62
N CYS A 62 3.84 -4.44 6.51
CA CYS A 62 2.92 -3.31 6.31
C CYS A 62 1.45 -3.74 6.34
N HIS A 63 1.11 -4.86 5.67
CA HIS A 63 -0.23 -5.40 5.71
C HIS A 63 -0.62 -5.87 7.13
N MET A 64 0.27 -6.59 7.80
CA MET A 64 0.06 -7.06 9.17
C MET A 64 -0.12 -5.88 10.15
N LYS A 65 0.75 -4.86 10.10
CA LYS A 65 0.68 -3.70 11.00
C LYS A 65 -0.64 -2.94 10.85
N ASN A 66 -1.13 -2.77 9.62
CA ASN A 66 -2.45 -2.15 9.37
C ASN A 66 -3.60 -2.95 9.99
N MET A 67 -3.55 -4.28 9.90
CA MET A 67 -4.55 -5.13 10.56
C MET A 67 -4.47 -5.02 12.08
N PHE A 68 -3.26 -5.08 12.64
CA PHE A 68 -3.04 -5.06 14.09
C PHE A 68 -3.41 -3.73 14.73
N LYS A 69 -3.22 -2.60 14.04
CA LYS A 69 -3.73 -1.28 14.47
C LYS A 69 -5.24 -1.26 14.75
N THR A 70 -5.99 -2.18 14.15
CA THR A 70 -7.45 -2.31 14.34
C THR A 70 -7.85 -3.61 15.06
N CYS A 71 -6.90 -4.32 15.68
CA CYS A 71 -7.14 -5.50 16.50
C CYS A 71 -6.77 -5.20 17.96
N ARG A 72 -7.77 -5.14 18.83
CA ARG A 72 -7.57 -4.88 20.28
C ARG A 72 -6.76 -5.95 21.02
N LEU A 73 -6.60 -7.13 20.44
CA LEU A 73 -5.84 -8.26 21.02
C LEU A 73 -4.38 -8.31 20.53
N ALA A 74 -3.98 -7.44 19.60
CA ALA A 74 -2.65 -7.46 18.98
C ALA A 74 -1.69 -6.41 19.56
N LYS A 75 -2.01 -5.82 20.72
CA LYS A 75 -1.26 -4.67 21.27
C LYS A 75 0.22 -4.99 21.53
N GLU A 76 0.50 -6.06 22.26
CA GLU A 76 1.87 -6.50 22.55
C GLU A 76 2.65 -6.85 21.28
N LEU A 77 1.95 -7.36 20.26
CA LEU A 77 2.54 -7.67 18.97
C LEU A 77 2.89 -6.40 18.18
N LEU A 78 2.07 -5.34 18.27
CA LEU A 78 2.43 -4.03 17.71
C LEU A 78 3.68 -3.46 18.37
N ASP A 79 3.80 -3.58 19.70
CA ASP A 79 5.00 -3.14 20.42
C ASP A 79 6.25 -3.87 19.90
N SER A 80 6.13 -5.17 19.55
CA SER A 80 7.22 -5.91 18.91
C SER A 80 7.59 -5.38 17.51
N PHE A 81 6.62 -4.87 16.74
CA PHE A 81 6.85 -4.27 15.41
C PHE A 81 7.61 -2.94 15.50
N ASP A 82 7.55 -2.26 16.64
CA ASP A 82 8.26 -0.99 16.87
C ASP A 82 9.70 -1.19 17.40
N THR A 83 10.13 -2.45 17.59
CA THR A 83 11.55 -2.79 17.88
C THR A 83 12.48 -2.62 16.67
N VAL A 84 11.92 -2.48 15.48
CA VAL A 84 12.61 -2.12 14.25
C VAL A 84 12.22 -0.70 13.84
N PRO A 85 13.08 0.03 13.09
CA PRO A 85 12.73 1.36 12.60
C PRO A 85 11.35 1.39 11.91
N GLY A 86 10.51 2.36 12.27
CA GLY A 86 9.10 2.42 11.86
C GLY A 86 8.90 2.39 10.35
N HIS A 87 9.78 3.04 9.57
CA HIS A 87 9.71 3.04 8.10
C HIS A 87 9.84 1.66 7.47
N LEU A 88 10.39 0.67 8.18
CA LEU A 88 10.47 -0.72 7.69
C LEU A 88 9.13 -1.43 7.74
N THR A 89 8.21 -1.01 8.62
CA THR A 89 6.89 -1.62 8.79
C THR A 89 5.73 -0.74 8.30
N GLU A 90 6.02 0.49 7.88
CA GLU A 90 5.01 1.47 7.41
C GLU A 90 5.22 1.93 5.97
N ASP A 91 6.45 1.84 5.45
CA ASP A 91 6.79 2.10 4.05
C ASP A 91 7.41 0.85 3.41
N LEU A 92 7.34 0.74 2.09
CA LEU A 92 7.83 -0.40 1.33
C LEU A 92 9.22 -0.17 0.71
N HIS A 93 9.50 1.08 0.33
CA HIS A 93 10.58 1.40 -0.60
C HIS A 93 11.63 2.35 -0.03
N LEU A 94 11.36 3.01 1.10
CA LEU A 94 12.34 3.84 1.81
C LEU A 94 13.31 3.00 2.65
N TYR A 95 14.61 3.27 2.53
CA TYR A 95 15.69 2.66 3.31
C TYR A 95 16.68 3.72 3.80
N SER A 96 17.31 3.48 4.94
CA SER A 96 18.50 4.19 5.40
C SER A 96 19.78 3.49 4.94
N LEU A 97 20.94 4.13 5.11
CA LEU A 97 22.24 3.49 4.86
C LEU A 97 22.48 2.32 5.81
N ASN A 98 22.00 2.43 7.04
CA ASN A 98 22.04 1.36 8.01
C ASN A 98 21.28 0.12 7.53
N ASP A 99 20.04 0.30 7.04
CA ASP A 99 19.20 -0.81 6.57
C ASP A 99 19.81 -1.53 5.37
N LEU A 100 20.32 -0.78 4.40
CA LEU A 100 21.00 -1.33 3.23
C LEU A 100 22.24 -2.12 3.63
N THR A 101 23.00 -1.60 4.61
CA THR A 101 24.18 -2.28 5.15
C THR A 101 23.82 -3.55 5.92
N ALA A 102 22.80 -3.49 6.80
CA ALA A 102 22.30 -4.64 7.54
C ALA A 102 21.70 -5.71 6.62
N THR A 103 21.05 -5.29 5.52
CA THR A 103 20.57 -6.18 4.47
C THR A 103 21.73 -6.90 3.79
N ARG A 104 22.80 -6.17 3.41
CA ARG A 104 24.00 -6.77 2.83
C ARG A 104 24.68 -7.77 3.76
N LYS A 105 24.73 -7.46 5.07
CA LYS A 105 25.27 -8.36 6.08
C LYS A 105 24.38 -9.59 6.36
N GLY A 106 23.15 -9.61 5.86
CA GLY A 106 22.20 -10.70 6.09
C GLY A 106 21.52 -10.65 7.46
N GLU A 107 21.60 -9.54 8.18
CA GLU A 107 21.10 -9.39 9.55
C GLU A 107 19.63 -8.90 9.57
N LEU A 108 19.24 -8.08 8.60
CA LEU A 108 17.90 -7.48 8.59
C LEU A 108 16.80 -8.49 8.24
N GLY A 109 17.05 -9.37 7.28
CA GLY A 109 16.09 -10.39 6.84
C GLY A 109 15.57 -11.28 7.98
N PRO A 110 16.45 -11.91 8.79
CA PRO A 110 16.05 -12.74 9.92
C PRO A 110 15.16 -12.01 10.95
N ARG A 111 15.50 -10.76 11.29
CA ARG A 111 14.71 -9.94 12.23
C ARG A 111 13.29 -9.69 11.71
N LEU A 112 13.15 -9.31 10.44
CA LEU A 112 11.83 -9.10 9.84
C LEU A 112 11.06 -10.42 9.64
N ALA A 113 11.77 -11.52 9.36
CA ALA A 113 11.18 -12.84 9.24
C ALA A 113 10.59 -13.35 10.57
N GLU A 114 11.18 -12.98 11.70
CA GLU A 114 10.64 -13.30 13.02
C GLU A 114 9.32 -12.56 13.28
N LEU A 115 9.28 -11.25 13.02
CA LEU A 115 8.06 -10.44 13.15
C LEU A 115 6.93 -10.95 12.25
N THR A 116 7.24 -11.33 11.00
CA THR A 116 6.23 -11.89 10.08
C THR A 116 5.69 -13.24 10.56
N ARG A 117 6.52 -14.11 11.14
CA ARG A 117 6.05 -15.38 11.72
C ARG A 117 5.16 -15.17 12.95
N ALA A 118 5.55 -14.26 13.84
CA ALA A 118 4.74 -13.88 15.00
C ALA A 118 3.39 -13.30 14.56
N GLY A 119 3.41 -12.43 13.55
CA GLY A 119 2.23 -11.87 12.91
C GLY A 119 1.29 -12.91 12.31
N ALA A 120 1.82 -13.82 11.50
CA ALA A 120 1.04 -14.90 10.91
C ALA A 120 0.39 -15.80 11.98
N THR A 121 1.16 -16.16 13.02
CA THR A 121 0.65 -16.98 14.14
C THR A 121 -0.49 -16.29 14.89
N HIS A 122 -0.41 -14.97 15.07
CA HIS A 122 -1.49 -14.21 15.68
C HIS A 122 -2.74 -14.19 14.81
N VAL A 123 -2.61 -13.92 13.51
CA VAL A 123 -3.76 -13.90 12.58
C VAL A 123 -4.45 -15.25 12.57
N GLU A 124 -3.70 -16.35 12.54
CA GLU A 124 -4.23 -17.73 12.59
C GLU A 124 -5.10 -17.98 13.83
N ARG A 125 -4.69 -17.46 14.99
CA ARG A 125 -5.34 -17.75 16.28
C ARG A 125 -6.37 -16.71 16.71
N CYS A 126 -6.36 -15.52 16.11
CA CYS A 126 -7.19 -14.41 16.52
C CYS A 126 -8.41 -14.25 15.61
N MET A 127 -9.60 -14.58 16.12
CA MET A 127 -10.85 -14.46 15.36
C MET A 127 -11.17 -13.02 14.91
N LEU A 128 -10.69 -11.99 15.64
CA LEU A 128 -10.84 -10.60 15.21
C LEU A 128 -9.98 -10.27 13.97
N CYS A 129 -8.84 -10.93 13.82
CA CYS A 129 -8.01 -10.82 12.63
C CYS A 129 -8.56 -11.68 11.49
N GLN A 130 -9.04 -12.90 11.79
CA GLN A 130 -9.69 -13.77 10.80
C GLN A 130 -10.89 -13.08 10.14
N ALA A 131 -11.72 -12.39 10.93
CA ALA A 131 -12.86 -11.62 10.41
C ALA A 131 -12.48 -10.45 9.48
N LYS A 132 -11.20 -10.08 9.40
CA LYS A 132 -10.67 -9.05 8.48
C LYS A 132 -10.06 -9.65 7.21
N GLY A 133 -10.07 -10.97 7.07
CA GLY A 133 -9.65 -11.66 5.87
C GLY A 133 -10.58 -11.36 4.68
N PHE A 134 -10.13 -11.74 3.49
CA PHE A 134 -10.89 -11.57 2.26
C PHE A 134 -11.40 -12.91 1.76
N ILE A 135 -12.62 -12.94 1.28
CA ILE A 135 -13.13 -13.99 0.41
C ILE A 135 -12.89 -13.52 -1.03
N CYS A 136 -12.28 -14.36 -1.85
CA CYS A 136 -11.98 -13.97 -3.23
C CYS A 136 -13.27 -13.88 -4.04
N GLU A 137 -13.53 -12.70 -4.59
CA GLU A 137 -14.80 -12.42 -5.28
C GLU A 137 -15.02 -13.23 -6.57
N PHE A 138 -13.96 -13.79 -7.15
CA PHE A 138 -14.04 -14.57 -8.38
C PHE A 138 -14.49 -16.01 -8.14
N CYS A 139 -13.88 -16.68 -7.16
CA CYS A 139 -14.20 -18.08 -6.87
C CYS A 139 -15.23 -18.23 -5.75
N GLN A 140 -15.45 -17.18 -4.94
CA GLN A 140 -16.36 -17.17 -3.80
C GLN A 140 -16.13 -18.35 -2.84
N ASN A 141 -14.88 -18.84 -2.77
CA ASN A 141 -14.53 -19.94 -1.87
C ASN A 141 -14.42 -19.42 -0.43
N GLU A 142 -15.48 -19.60 0.35
CA GLU A 142 -15.56 -19.17 1.75
C GLU A 142 -14.66 -19.99 2.68
N ASP A 143 -14.31 -21.21 2.27
CA ASP A 143 -13.41 -22.10 3.04
C ASP A 143 -11.94 -21.64 2.97
N ASP A 144 -11.59 -20.79 1.99
CA ASP A 144 -10.21 -20.35 1.74
C ASP A 144 -10.06 -18.83 1.88
N ILE A 145 -10.13 -18.36 3.12
CA ILE A 145 -9.89 -16.97 3.47
C ILE A 145 -8.44 -16.58 3.11
N ILE A 146 -8.28 -15.42 2.47
CA ILE A 146 -6.99 -14.91 2.02
C ILE A 146 -6.65 -13.59 2.70
N PHE A 147 -5.37 -13.42 3.02
CA PHE A 147 -4.86 -12.20 3.63
C PHE A 147 -3.84 -11.49 2.73
N PRO A 148 -3.82 -10.14 2.69
CA PRO A 148 -2.89 -9.40 1.83
C PRO A 148 -1.40 -9.68 2.05
N PHE A 149 -1.01 -10.20 3.22
CA PHE A 149 0.38 -10.60 3.49
C PHE A 149 0.74 -12.01 2.95
N GLU A 150 -0.23 -12.78 2.46
CA GLU A 150 -0.02 -14.10 1.85
C GLU A 150 0.38 -13.97 0.38
N LEU A 151 1.52 -13.31 0.15
CA LEU A 151 2.00 -12.93 -1.18
C LEU A 151 2.20 -14.11 -2.14
N HIS A 152 2.19 -15.35 -1.66
CA HIS A 152 2.27 -16.55 -2.49
C HIS A 152 0.90 -16.96 -3.05
N LYS A 153 -0.18 -16.70 -2.30
CA LYS A 153 -1.55 -17.16 -2.55
C LYS A 153 -2.43 -16.09 -3.21
N CYS A 154 -2.37 -14.85 -2.73
CA CYS A 154 -3.21 -13.76 -3.21
C CYS A 154 -2.42 -12.59 -3.81
N ARG A 155 -3.12 -11.77 -4.60
CA ARG A 155 -2.69 -10.49 -5.14
C ARG A 155 -3.70 -9.44 -4.69
N THR A 156 -3.18 -8.32 -4.20
CA THR A 156 -3.98 -7.18 -3.76
C THR A 156 -4.14 -6.19 -4.89
N CYS A 157 -5.36 -5.67 -5.11
CA CYS A 157 -5.59 -4.56 -6.01
C CYS A 157 -4.92 -3.29 -5.48
N GLU A 158 -4.16 -2.59 -6.31
CA GLU A 158 -3.44 -1.39 -5.89
C GLU A 158 -4.34 -0.18 -5.68
N GLU A 159 -5.56 -0.17 -6.22
CA GLU A 159 -6.52 0.92 -6.01
C GLU A 159 -7.40 0.67 -4.79
N CYS A 160 -8.27 -0.35 -4.84
CA CYS A 160 -9.27 -0.59 -3.79
C CYS A 160 -8.77 -1.47 -2.63
N LYS A 161 -7.55 -2.01 -2.72
CA LYS A 161 -6.92 -2.87 -1.71
C LYS A 161 -7.64 -4.20 -1.42
N ALA A 162 -8.60 -4.62 -2.25
CA ALA A 162 -9.19 -5.96 -2.17
C ALA A 162 -8.15 -7.04 -2.52
N CYS A 163 -8.13 -8.19 -1.82
CA CYS A 163 -7.30 -9.35 -2.20
C CYS A 163 -8.09 -10.38 -3.00
N TYR A 164 -7.42 -10.98 -3.96
CA TYR A 164 -7.93 -12.07 -4.80
C TYR A 164 -6.86 -13.13 -4.98
N HIS A 165 -7.23 -14.41 -5.15
CA HIS A 165 -6.24 -15.43 -5.50
C HIS A 165 -5.48 -15.05 -6.77
N LYS A 166 -4.18 -15.34 -6.80
CA LYS A 166 -3.36 -15.10 -8.01
C LYS A 166 -3.88 -15.83 -9.24
N ALA A 167 -4.45 -17.02 -9.03
CA ALA A 167 -5.03 -17.82 -10.11
C ALA A 167 -6.30 -17.17 -10.70
N CYS A 168 -7.08 -16.48 -9.87
CA CYS A 168 -8.32 -15.82 -10.27
C CYS A 168 -8.06 -14.45 -10.90
N PHE A 169 -7.12 -13.68 -10.38
CA PHE A 169 -6.86 -12.30 -10.80
C PHE A 169 -5.93 -12.21 -12.04
N LYS A 170 -6.40 -12.74 -13.18
CA LYS A 170 -5.62 -12.80 -14.44
C LYS A 170 -6.06 -11.79 -15.50
N SER A 171 -7.36 -11.48 -15.57
CA SER A 171 -7.97 -10.71 -16.67
C SER A 171 -8.26 -9.26 -16.30
N GLY A 172 -7.23 -8.42 -16.31
CA GLY A 172 -7.31 -7.00 -16.68
C GLY A 172 -8.04 -5.98 -15.79
N SER A 173 -9.04 -6.36 -14.98
CA SER A 173 -9.83 -5.41 -14.22
C SER A 173 -10.24 -5.96 -12.85
N CYS A 174 -10.39 -5.03 -11.89
CA CYS A 174 -10.82 -5.34 -10.55
C CYS A 174 -12.35 -5.18 -10.46
N PRO A 175 -13.13 -6.24 -10.17
CA PRO A 175 -14.59 -6.18 -10.20
C PRO A 175 -15.14 -5.18 -9.19
N ARG A 176 -14.46 -5.04 -8.04
CA ARG A 176 -14.78 -4.01 -7.04
C ARG A 176 -14.56 -2.60 -7.56
N CYS A 177 -13.48 -2.34 -8.29
CA CYS A 177 -13.23 -1.02 -8.87
C CYS A 177 -14.25 -0.68 -9.96
N GLU A 178 -14.60 -1.65 -10.81
CA GLU A 178 -15.64 -1.48 -11.83
C GLU A 178 -16.99 -1.09 -11.21
N ARG A 179 -17.43 -1.81 -10.16
CA ARG A 179 -18.67 -1.43 -9.44
C ARG A 179 -18.60 -0.06 -8.80
N LEU A 180 -17.47 0.30 -8.20
CA LEU A 180 -17.28 1.62 -7.59
C LEU A 180 -17.33 2.74 -8.64
N GLN A 181 -16.73 2.51 -9.79
CA GLN A 181 -16.74 3.46 -10.90
C GLN A 181 -18.14 3.60 -11.51
N ALA A 182 -18.81 2.48 -11.82
CA ALA A 182 -20.17 2.49 -12.35
C ALA A 182 -21.16 3.21 -11.41
N ARG A 183 -21.01 3.03 -10.08
CA ARG A 183 -21.80 3.76 -9.08
C ARG A 183 -21.53 5.27 -9.12
N ARG A 184 -20.27 5.68 -9.24
CA ARG A 184 -19.90 7.11 -9.34
C ARG A 184 -20.47 7.75 -10.61
N GLU A 185 -20.37 7.06 -11.74
CA GLU A 185 -20.91 7.52 -13.02
C GLU A 185 -22.43 7.65 -12.99
N ALA A 186 -23.15 6.72 -12.35
CA ALA A 186 -24.59 6.80 -12.19
C ALA A 186 -25.01 8.02 -11.34
N LEU A 187 -24.30 8.28 -10.23
CA LEU A 187 -24.56 9.46 -9.38
C LEU A 187 -24.26 10.77 -10.13
N ALA A 188 -23.19 10.81 -10.93
CA ALA A 188 -22.86 11.98 -11.73
C ALA A 188 -23.92 12.25 -12.80
N ARG A 189 -24.45 11.20 -13.45
CA ARG A 189 -25.56 11.32 -14.40
C ARG A 189 -26.83 11.84 -13.74
N GLN A 190 -27.23 11.29 -12.60
CA GLN A 190 -28.39 11.77 -11.85
C GLN A 190 -28.25 13.23 -11.41
N SER A 191 -27.06 13.63 -10.95
CA SER A 191 -26.79 15.03 -10.59
C SER A 191 -26.85 15.97 -11.79
N LEU A 192 -26.42 15.53 -12.97
CA LEU A 192 -26.49 16.32 -14.19
C LEU A 192 -27.93 16.42 -14.72
N GLU A 193 -28.69 15.33 -14.67
CA GLU A 193 -30.11 15.30 -15.02
C GLU A 193 -30.93 16.24 -14.12
N SER A 194 -30.71 16.20 -12.80
CA SER A 194 -31.33 17.14 -11.86
C SER A 194 -30.96 18.59 -12.15
N TYR A 195 -29.68 18.86 -12.45
CA TYR A 195 -29.26 20.21 -12.81
C TYR A 195 -29.91 20.69 -14.11
N LEU A 196 -30.09 19.82 -15.11
CA LEU A 196 -30.74 20.19 -16.37
C LEU A 196 -32.24 20.39 -16.21
N SER A 197 -32.93 19.59 -15.38
CA SER A 197 -34.37 19.79 -15.12
C SER A 197 -34.64 21.12 -14.42
N ASP A 198 -33.79 21.52 -13.47
CA ASP A 198 -33.93 22.79 -12.76
C ASP A 198 -33.80 24.01 -13.71
N TYR A 199 -33.07 23.87 -14.81
CA TYR A 199 -32.92 24.91 -15.84
C TYR A 199 -33.99 24.86 -16.94
N GLU A 200 -34.68 23.73 -17.13
CA GLU A 200 -35.82 23.63 -18.05
C GLU A 200 -37.14 24.10 -17.42
N GLU A 201 -37.25 24.08 -16.08
CA GLU A 201 -38.39 24.64 -15.34
C GLU A 201 -38.38 26.19 -15.31
N GLU A 202 -37.22 26.84 -15.17
CA GLU A 202 -37.12 28.32 -15.15
C GLU A 202 -37.69 29.05 -16.41
N PRO A 203 -37.41 28.61 -17.66
CA PRO A 203 -38.00 29.21 -18.86
C PRO A 203 -39.51 28.96 -18.96
N ALA A 204 -39.98 27.79 -18.52
CA ALA A 204 -41.38 27.40 -18.62
C ALA A 204 -42.25 28.15 -17.59
N GLU A 205 -41.76 28.33 -16.36
CA GLU A 205 -42.43 29.13 -15.34
C GLU A 205 -42.44 30.63 -15.70
N ALA A 206 -41.35 31.16 -16.26
CA ALA A 206 -41.30 32.55 -16.73
C ALA A 206 -42.29 32.82 -17.89
N LEU A 207 -42.37 31.90 -18.87
CA LEU A 207 -43.33 31.98 -19.98
C LEU A 207 -44.78 31.80 -19.51
N ALA A 208 -45.05 30.93 -18.54
CA ALA A 208 -46.38 30.76 -17.97
C ALA A 208 -46.82 31.98 -17.15
N LEU A 209 -45.89 32.62 -16.43
CA LEU A 209 -46.16 33.84 -15.67
C LEU A 209 -46.45 35.03 -16.60
N GLU A 210 -45.70 35.19 -17.70
CA GLU A 210 -45.99 36.20 -18.72
C GLU A 210 -47.33 35.98 -19.42
N ALA A 211 -47.70 34.73 -19.73
CA ALA A 211 -48.99 34.40 -20.34
C ALA A 211 -50.17 34.69 -19.39
N ALA A 212 -50.03 34.38 -18.10
CA ALA A 212 -51.06 34.67 -17.09
C ALA A 212 -51.26 36.18 -16.85
N VAL A 213 -50.19 36.98 -17.01
CA VAL A 213 -50.28 38.46 -16.91
C VAL A 213 -50.98 39.07 -18.13
N LEU A 214 -50.81 38.48 -19.33
CA LEU A 214 -51.47 38.93 -20.56
C LEU A 214 -52.96 38.59 -20.63
N GLU A 215 -53.41 37.50 -20.00
CA GLU A 215 -54.84 37.15 -19.91
C GLU A 215 -55.62 37.97 -18.86
N ALA A 216 -54.91 38.69 -17.99
CA ALA A 216 -55.47 39.50 -16.90
C ALA A 216 -55.59 41.00 -17.22
N THR A 217 -55.25 41.44 -18.44
CA THR A 217 -55.36 42.82 -18.95
C THR A 217 -56.31 42.92 -20.12
#